data_AF-A0AAD3R9H5-F1
#
_entry.id   AF-A0AAD3R9H5-F1
#
_cell.length_a   1.000
_cell.length_b   1.000
_cell.length_c   1.000
_cell.angle_alpha   90.00
_cell.angle_beta   90.00
_cell.angle_gamma   90.00
#
_symmetry.space_group_name_H-M   'P 1'
#
loop_
_entity.id
_entity.type
_entity.pdbx_description
1 polymer ?
#
loop_
_entity_poly.entity_id
_entity_poly.type
_entity_poly.pdbx_seq_one_letter_code
_entity_poly.pdbx_strand_id
1 'polypeptide(L)'
;MGQSPVTQSRIGRICLNDDGGHCCLVNKWSTFLKARLICSVPGADGMETHFDELRDVYIQPTQDTKNPVIYGVFSVSGSVFKGSAVCVYSMADIRMVFNGPFAHKEGPNYQWVAYTGKIPYPRPGTCPGGTFTPNMKSTKDYPDEVINFMRNHPAMYNAVYPVHKRPLVVRTNVDYEFTTITVDQVTAADGNYEVLFLGTDKGTVQKVIVLPRDDLQTEELVLEEVEVFKVPTPITTMKISSKRQQLYVSSVVGLTQLALHRCDVYGEACADCCLARDPYCAWDGKSCSRYSASQKRRSRRQDVKYGNPIRQCRGFNSNANKNTLEMVQYGVEGSSTFLECQARSPHAVIKWHLQRDNSDRRKE
;
A
#
# COMPACT_ATOMS: atom_id res chain seq x y z
N MET A 1 33.08 -21.17 5.01
CA MET A 1 32.21 -20.51 4.01
C MET A 1 31.60 -19.29 4.67
N GLY A 2 32.01 -18.09 4.28
CA GLY A 2 31.44 -16.87 4.84
C GLY A 2 29.99 -16.74 4.40
N GLN A 3 29.06 -16.61 5.35
CA GLN A 3 27.67 -16.30 5.02
C GLN A 3 27.64 -14.96 4.29
N SER A 4 27.08 -14.95 3.08
CA SER A 4 26.82 -13.69 2.37
C SER A 4 26.00 -12.77 3.25
N PRO A 5 26.29 -11.46 3.29
CA PRO A 5 25.52 -10.52 4.10
C PRO A 5 24.05 -10.55 3.68
N VAL A 6 23.16 -10.69 4.68
CA VAL A 6 21.70 -10.70 4.49
C VAL A 6 21.14 -9.33 4.87
N THR A 7 20.41 -8.69 3.96
CA THR A 7 19.69 -7.45 4.22
C THR A 7 18.46 -7.72 5.08
N GLN A 8 18.17 -6.84 6.04
CA GLN A 8 16.98 -6.94 6.89
C GLN A 8 16.38 -5.56 7.14
N SER A 9 15.07 -5.48 7.08
CA SER A 9 14.32 -4.30 7.47
C SER A 9 14.10 -4.23 8.98
N ARG A 10 14.17 -3.02 9.55
CA ARG A 10 14.02 -2.80 10.99
C ARG A 10 13.23 -1.55 11.31
N ILE A 11 12.55 -1.59 12.45
CA ILE A 11 11.97 -0.43 13.10
C ILE A 11 12.76 -0.13 14.38
N GLY A 12 13.14 1.12 14.56
CA GLY A 12 13.83 1.62 15.75
C GLY A 12 12.97 2.61 16.53
N ARG A 13 13.17 2.70 17.84
CA ARG A 13 12.57 3.75 18.68
C ARG A 13 13.61 4.34 19.63
N ILE A 14 13.39 5.61 19.97
CA ILE A 14 14.11 6.36 21.01
C ILE A 14 13.10 7.18 21.81
N CYS A 15 13.42 7.50 23.05
CA CYS A 15 12.68 8.49 23.81
C CYS A 15 13.10 9.90 23.37
N LEU A 16 12.13 10.79 23.18
CA LEU A 16 12.40 12.17 22.72
C LEU A 16 13.24 12.97 23.74
N ASN A 17 13.13 12.63 25.02
CA ASN A 17 13.85 13.25 26.14
C ASN A 17 15.02 12.39 26.64
N ASP A 18 15.70 11.66 25.73
CA ASP A 18 16.91 10.90 26.05
C ASP A 18 18.13 11.83 26.05
N ASP A 19 18.71 12.03 27.24
CA ASP A 19 19.90 12.88 27.45
C ASP A 19 21.21 12.09 27.40
N GLY A 20 21.14 10.79 27.07
CA GLY A 20 22.23 9.84 27.26
C GLY A 20 22.43 9.42 28.72
N GLY A 21 23.44 8.58 28.97
CA GLY A 21 23.77 8.11 30.32
C GLY A 21 24.75 9.03 31.06
N HIS A 22 24.90 8.81 32.36
CA HIS A 22 25.79 9.61 33.23
C HIS A 22 27.28 9.26 33.07
N CYS A 23 27.65 8.00 33.30
CA CYS A 23 29.03 7.51 33.16
C CYS A 23 29.26 6.80 31.82
N CYS A 24 28.31 5.94 31.43
CA CYS A 24 28.32 5.22 30.15
C CYS A 24 27.32 5.86 29.17
N LEU A 25 27.54 5.68 27.85
CA LEU A 25 26.68 6.27 26.81
C LEU A 25 26.47 7.80 26.95
N VAL A 26 27.49 8.52 27.44
CA VAL A 26 27.48 9.99 27.47
C VAL A 26 27.33 10.51 26.04
N ASN A 27 26.35 11.40 25.82
CA ASN A 27 25.99 11.95 24.50
C ASN A 27 25.66 10.87 23.45
N LYS A 28 25.17 9.71 23.88
CA LYS A 28 24.69 8.61 23.01
C LYS A 28 23.30 8.18 23.46
N TRP A 29 22.47 7.72 22.53
CA TRP A 29 21.14 7.20 22.85
C TRP A 29 21.21 6.09 23.89
N SER A 30 20.57 6.30 25.03
CA SER A 30 20.49 5.35 26.14
C SER A 30 19.17 4.58 26.16
N THR A 31 18.21 4.94 25.29
CA THR A 31 16.88 4.33 25.16
C THR A 31 16.63 3.68 23.80
N PHE A 32 17.63 3.64 22.92
CA PHE A 32 17.49 3.09 21.56
C PHE A 32 17.23 1.58 21.56
N LEU A 33 16.12 1.18 20.95
CA LEU A 33 15.78 -0.22 20.67
C LEU A 33 15.41 -0.39 19.19
N LYS A 34 15.70 -1.57 18.63
CA LYS A 34 15.29 -1.97 17.28
C LYS A 34 14.70 -3.38 17.21
N ALA A 35 13.72 -3.58 16.35
CA ALA A 35 13.14 -4.88 16.04
C ALA A 35 13.16 -5.13 14.53
N ARG A 36 13.20 -6.40 14.11
CA ARG A 36 13.07 -6.77 12.69
C ARG A 36 11.62 -6.54 12.24
N LEU A 37 11.44 -5.91 11.08
CA LEU A 37 10.16 -5.90 10.37
C LEU A 37 10.14 -7.09 9.40
N ILE A 38 9.08 -7.88 9.44
CA ILE A 38 8.85 -8.97 8.50
C ILE A 38 7.80 -8.52 7.49
N CYS A 39 8.10 -8.64 6.21
CA CYS A 39 7.09 -8.63 5.15
C CYS A 39 7.31 -9.89 4.31
N SER A 40 6.43 -10.87 4.44
CA SER A 40 6.58 -12.17 3.79
C SER A 40 5.26 -12.79 3.40
N VAL A 41 5.28 -13.59 2.34
CA VAL A 41 4.15 -14.43 1.92
C VAL A 41 4.39 -15.85 2.41
N PRO A 42 3.48 -16.43 3.22
CA PRO A 42 3.60 -17.81 3.65
C PRO A 42 3.25 -18.77 2.50
N GLY A 43 4.15 -19.68 2.17
CA GLY A 43 3.95 -20.77 1.22
C GLY A 43 3.11 -21.91 1.78
N ALA A 44 2.60 -22.77 0.89
CA ALA A 44 1.79 -23.94 1.28
C ALA A 44 2.59 -24.99 2.06
N ASP A 45 3.91 -25.01 1.88
CA ASP A 45 4.89 -25.84 2.58
C ASP A 45 5.35 -25.24 3.93
N GLY A 46 4.82 -24.07 4.30
CA GLY A 46 5.22 -23.33 5.50
C GLY A 46 6.49 -22.50 5.34
N MET A 47 7.13 -22.50 4.16
CA MET A 47 8.27 -21.62 3.89
C MET A 47 7.78 -20.21 3.56
N GLU A 48 8.45 -19.20 4.10
CA GLU A 48 8.08 -17.80 3.88
C GLU A 48 8.96 -17.17 2.79
N THR A 49 8.32 -16.57 1.79
CA THR A 49 9.01 -15.74 0.80
C THR A 49 9.12 -14.32 1.34
N HIS A 50 10.34 -13.87 1.65
CA HIS A 50 10.60 -12.58 2.29
C HIS A 50 10.86 -11.43 1.31
N PHE A 51 10.35 -10.25 1.65
CA PHE A 51 10.67 -8.96 1.06
C PHE A 51 11.44 -8.15 2.11
N ASP A 52 12.76 -8.33 2.15
CA ASP A 52 13.59 -7.83 3.24
C ASP A 52 14.13 -6.40 3.02
N GLU A 53 13.99 -5.81 1.82
CA GLU A 53 14.46 -4.46 1.50
C GLU A 53 13.34 -3.41 1.62
N LEU A 54 13.29 -2.67 2.74
CA LEU A 54 12.37 -1.54 2.91
C LEU A 54 12.74 -0.38 1.97
N ARG A 55 11.78 0.08 1.16
CA ARG A 55 11.91 1.18 0.20
C ARG A 55 11.32 2.49 0.71
N ASP A 56 10.10 2.46 1.24
CA ASP A 56 9.40 3.65 1.75
C ASP A 56 8.40 3.29 2.86
N VAL A 57 8.02 4.30 3.65
CA VAL A 57 7.08 4.18 4.77
C VAL A 57 6.08 5.32 4.76
N TYR A 58 4.79 4.98 4.88
CA TYR A 58 3.72 5.95 5.09
C TYR A 58 3.03 5.71 6.44
N ILE A 59 2.96 6.76 7.26
CA ILE A 59 2.31 6.72 8.58
C ILE A 59 0.92 7.32 8.41
N GLN A 60 -0.10 6.46 8.44
CA GLN A 60 -1.51 6.86 8.37
C GLN A 60 -2.00 7.20 9.77
N PRO A 61 -2.37 8.46 10.05
CA PRO A 61 -3.01 8.82 11.30
C PRO A 61 -4.37 8.12 11.42
N THR A 62 -4.68 7.63 12.61
CA THR A 62 -6.04 7.18 12.96
C THR A 62 -6.70 8.23 13.85
N GLN A 63 -7.93 7.96 14.32
CA GLN A 63 -8.60 8.82 15.30
C GLN A 63 -7.77 8.95 16.60
N ASP A 64 -7.02 7.90 16.96
CA ASP A 64 -6.05 7.96 18.04
C ASP A 64 -4.65 8.23 17.47
N THR A 65 -4.17 9.45 17.64
CA THR A 65 -2.85 9.88 17.16
C THR A 65 -1.69 9.08 17.78
N LYS A 66 -1.92 8.37 18.89
CA LYS A 66 -0.93 7.45 19.50
C LYS A 66 -0.93 6.07 18.86
N ASN A 67 -1.91 5.75 18.02
CA ASN A 67 -2.01 4.47 17.33
C ASN A 67 -2.19 4.68 15.82
N PRO A 68 -1.20 5.27 15.12
CA PRO A 68 -1.19 5.28 13.67
C PRO A 68 -1.03 3.86 13.10
N VAL A 69 -1.43 3.72 11.84
CA VAL A 69 -1.16 2.53 11.03
C VAL A 69 0.07 2.83 10.17
N ILE A 70 1.02 1.89 10.11
CA ILE A 70 2.27 2.06 9.38
C ILE A 70 2.24 1.18 8.14
N TYR A 71 2.30 1.80 6.97
CA TYR A 71 2.47 1.13 5.69
C TYR A 71 3.95 1.13 5.33
N GLY A 72 4.49 -0.02 4.91
CA GLY A 72 5.85 -0.13 4.38
C GLY A 72 5.84 -0.77 3.00
N VAL A 73 6.61 -0.21 2.08
CA VAL A 73 6.92 -0.80 0.78
C VAL A 73 8.22 -1.57 0.90
N PHE A 74 8.22 -2.82 0.49
CA PHE A 74 9.37 -3.70 0.52
C PHE A 74 9.64 -4.28 -0.86
N SER A 75 10.90 -4.58 -1.16
CA SER A 75 11.31 -5.37 -2.32
C SER A 75 12.04 -6.64 -1.91
N VAL A 76 12.12 -7.59 -2.83
CA VAL A 76 12.92 -8.81 -2.66
C VAL A 76 14.40 -8.43 -2.61
N SER A 77 15.20 -9.16 -1.83
CA SER A 77 16.65 -8.96 -1.81
C SER A 77 17.33 -9.58 -3.03
N GLY A 78 18.24 -8.84 -3.64
CA GLY A 78 19.02 -9.29 -4.80
C GLY A 78 18.44 -8.82 -6.14
N SER A 79 19.25 -8.91 -7.19
CA SER A 79 18.96 -8.29 -8.50
C SER A 79 18.28 -9.22 -9.52
N VAL A 80 18.14 -10.51 -9.20
CA VAL A 80 17.67 -11.52 -10.17
C VAL A 80 16.14 -11.52 -10.30
N PHE A 81 15.43 -11.29 -9.19
CA PHE A 81 13.97 -11.31 -9.15
C PHE A 81 13.46 -9.96 -8.69
N LYS A 82 12.71 -9.28 -9.56
CA LYS A 82 11.94 -8.10 -9.17
C LYS A 82 10.64 -8.52 -8.51
N GLY A 83 10.44 -8.01 -7.31
CA GLY A 83 9.21 -8.22 -6.57
C GLY A 83 9.05 -7.14 -5.53
N SER A 84 7.80 -6.72 -5.31
CA SER A 84 7.47 -5.71 -4.31
C SER A 84 6.24 -6.13 -3.51
N ALA A 85 6.22 -5.72 -2.25
CA ALA A 85 5.12 -5.97 -1.35
C ALA A 85 4.81 -4.73 -0.50
N VAL A 86 3.54 -4.50 -0.20
CA VAL A 86 3.11 -3.50 0.77
C VAL A 86 2.65 -4.24 2.01
N CYS A 87 3.28 -3.98 3.15
CA CYS A 87 2.90 -4.54 4.44
C CYS A 87 2.39 -3.44 5.36
N VAL A 88 1.37 -3.79 6.16
CA VAL A 88 0.73 -2.88 7.12
C VAL A 88 1.05 -3.35 8.52
N TYR A 89 1.47 -2.46 9.41
CA TYR A 89 1.83 -2.76 10.79
C TYR A 89 1.01 -1.94 11.77
N SER A 90 0.55 -2.58 12.84
CA SER A 90 -0.14 -1.88 13.92
C SER A 90 0.86 -1.38 14.98
N MET A 91 0.60 -0.20 15.53
CA MET A 91 1.41 0.31 16.64
C MET A 91 1.28 -0.53 17.92
N ALA A 92 0.19 -1.28 18.07
CA ALA A 92 -0.01 -2.22 19.18
C ALA A 92 0.99 -3.38 19.10
N ASP A 93 1.15 -4.01 17.93
CA ASP A 93 2.09 -5.12 17.72
C ASP A 93 3.55 -4.66 17.86
N ILE A 94 3.86 -3.47 17.34
CA ILE A 94 5.19 -2.86 17.48
C ILE A 94 5.53 -2.66 18.97
N ARG A 95 4.60 -2.10 19.76
CA ARG A 95 4.79 -1.91 21.20
C ARG A 95 4.92 -3.24 21.93
N MET A 96 4.11 -4.23 21.57
CA MET A 96 4.19 -5.58 22.14
C MET A 96 5.59 -6.17 21.93
N VAL A 97 6.16 -6.05 20.73
CA VAL A 97 7.52 -6.53 20.43
C VAL A 97 8.59 -5.79 21.24
N PHE A 98 8.51 -4.47 21.35
CA PHE A 98 9.45 -3.70 22.18
C PHE A 98 9.32 -3.98 23.69
N ASN A 99 8.18 -4.50 24.13
CA ASN A 99 7.97 -4.96 25.50
C ASN A 99 8.31 -6.46 25.67
N GLY A 100 8.67 -7.15 24.59
CA GLY A 100 9.05 -8.57 24.55
C GLY A 100 10.52 -8.86 24.90
N PRO A 101 11.02 -10.08 24.69
CA PRO A 101 12.40 -10.44 25.04
C PRO A 101 13.44 -9.70 24.20
N PHE A 102 14.56 -9.33 24.82
CA PHE A 102 15.74 -8.81 24.12
C PHE A 102 16.47 -9.94 23.40
N ALA A 103 17.13 -9.64 22.29
CA ALA A 103 18.02 -10.57 21.60
C ALA A 103 19.39 -10.57 22.29
N HIS A 104 19.93 -11.76 22.53
CA HIS A 104 21.24 -11.99 23.14
C HIS A 104 22.05 -12.95 22.28
N LYS A 105 23.38 -12.82 22.31
CA LYS A 105 24.28 -13.78 21.63
C LYS A 105 24.79 -14.77 22.65
N GLU A 106 24.48 -16.05 22.47
CA GLU A 106 24.89 -17.12 23.39
C GLU A 106 25.80 -18.14 22.70
N GLY A 107 26.72 -18.71 23.48
CA GLY A 107 27.59 -19.82 23.08
C GLY A 107 28.76 -19.48 22.14
N PRO A 108 29.62 -20.46 21.84
CA PRO A 108 30.83 -20.27 21.03
C PRO A 108 30.54 -19.90 19.57
N ASN A 109 29.32 -20.20 19.08
CA ASN A 109 28.87 -19.89 17.72
C ASN A 109 28.15 -18.54 17.61
N TYR A 110 28.03 -17.77 18.70
CA TYR A 110 27.37 -16.46 18.74
C TYR A 110 25.96 -16.46 18.14
N GLN A 111 25.16 -17.47 18.47
CA GLN A 111 23.78 -17.58 17.97
C GLN A 111 22.88 -16.57 18.68
N TRP A 112 21.97 -15.95 17.91
CA TRP A 112 20.98 -15.04 18.46
C TRP A 112 19.84 -15.83 19.12
N VAL A 113 19.65 -15.61 20.41
CA VAL A 113 18.62 -16.25 21.24
C VAL A 113 17.84 -15.20 22.04
N ALA A 114 16.71 -15.60 22.62
CA ALA A 114 15.99 -14.75 23.55
C ALA A 114 16.77 -14.65 24.86
N TYR A 115 16.98 -13.43 25.37
CA TYR A 115 17.59 -13.22 26.67
C TYR A 115 16.69 -13.73 27.80
N THR A 116 17.18 -14.68 28.58
CA THR A 116 16.46 -15.33 29.70
C THR A 116 16.92 -14.85 31.08
N GLY A 117 17.98 -14.04 31.14
CA GLY A 117 18.52 -13.51 32.40
C GLY A 117 17.65 -12.42 33.03
N LYS A 118 18.10 -11.91 34.18
CA LYS A 118 17.42 -10.80 34.87
C LYS A 118 17.49 -9.53 34.02
N ILE A 119 16.35 -8.90 33.78
CA ILE A 119 16.25 -7.59 33.15
C ILE A 119 16.31 -6.52 34.26
N PRO A 120 17.22 -5.53 34.18
CA PRO A 120 17.36 -4.50 35.22
C PRO A 120 16.16 -3.55 35.26
N TYR A 121 16.05 -2.77 36.34
CA TYR A 121 14.97 -1.80 36.54
C TYR A 121 15.50 -0.34 36.56
N PRO A 122 14.83 0.62 35.91
CA PRO A 122 13.66 0.47 35.04
C PRO A 122 13.98 -0.35 33.80
N ARG A 123 12.93 -0.89 33.16
CA ARG A 123 13.10 -1.74 31.98
C ARG A 123 13.91 -0.97 30.91
N PRO A 124 15.01 -1.55 30.39
CA PRO A 124 15.82 -0.94 29.33
C PRO A 124 14.96 -0.43 28.16
N GLY A 125 15.14 0.84 27.78
CA GLY A 125 14.35 1.51 26.73
C GLY A 125 13.04 2.15 27.19
N THR A 126 12.79 2.23 28.50
CA THR A 126 11.71 3.06 29.08
C THR A 126 12.11 4.55 29.05
N CYS A 127 11.16 5.45 28.85
CA CYS A 127 11.41 6.89 28.83
C CYS A 127 11.37 7.51 30.24
N PRO A 128 12.20 8.51 30.54
CA PRO A 128 12.23 9.14 31.87
C PRO A 128 10.99 9.99 32.12
N GLY A 129 10.64 10.16 33.41
CA GLY A 129 9.48 10.91 33.87
C GLY A 129 8.12 10.25 33.64
N GLY A 130 8.08 9.00 33.15
CA GLY A 130 6.85 8.24 32.94
C GLY A 130 6.28 7.60 34.22
N THR A 131 5.14 6.93 34.07
CA THR A 131 4.46 6.20 35.16
C THR A 131 5.35 5.14 35.83
N PHE A 132 6.24 4.52 35.08
CA PHE A 132 7.20 3.52 35.57
C PHE A 132 8.51 4.12 36.08
N THR A 133 8.75 5.41 35.86
CA THR A 133 9.98 6.10 36.29
C THR A 133 9.65 7.46 36.91
N PRO A 134 8.75 7.54 37.91
CA PRO A 134 8.27 8.83 38.42
C PRO A 134 9.38 9.67 39.09
N ASN A 135 10.40 8.99 39.64
CA ASN A 135 11.51 9.62 40.36
C ASN A 135 12.77 9.82 39.49
N MET A 136 12.76 9.38 38.22
CA MET A 136 13.90 9.51 37.30
C MET A 136 13.49 10.45 36.18
N LYS A 137 13.92 11.71 36.25
CA LYS A 137 13.48 12.77 35.33
C LYS A 137 14.36 12.86 34.09
N SER A 138 15.59 12.35 34.17
CA SER A 138 16.52 12.22 33.06
C SER A 138 17.02 10.77 32.95
N THR A 139 17.46 10.38 31.75
CA THR A 139 18.17 9.10 31.54
C THR A 139 19.51 9.05 32.29
N LYS A 140 20.04 10.20 32.73
CA LYS A 140 21.22 10.27 33.61
C LYS A 140 20.94 9.75 35.02
N ASP A 141 19.67 9.69 35.43
CA ASP A 141 19.25 9.16 36.74
C ASP A 141 19.13 7.62 36.71
N TYR A 142 19.31 6.99 35.54
CA TYR A 142 19.19 5.54 35.42
C TYR A 142 20.40 4.82 35.99
N PRO A 143 20.20 3.67 36.68
CA PRO A 143 21.31 2.85 37.17
C PRO A 143 22.27 2.41 36.06
N ASP A 144 23.55 2.31 36.37
CA ASP A 144 24.59 1.86 35.42
C ASP A 144 24.28 0.49 34.83
N GLU A 145 23.61 -0.41 35.59
CA GLU A 145 23.17 -1.71 35.08
C GLU A 145 22.21 -1.60 33.89
N VAL A 146 21.29 -0.62 33.90
CA VAL A 146 20.33 -0.38 32.82
C VAL A 146 21.07 0.16 31.59
N ILE A 147 21.95 1.13 31.79
CA ILE A 147 22.73 1.76 30.71
C ILE A 147 23.68 0.74 30.06
N ASN A 148 24.36 -0.08 30.86
CA ASN A 148 25.22 -1.15 30.35
C ASN A 148 24.41 -2.24 29.64
N PHE A 149 23.21 -2.57 30.13
CA PHE A 149 22.33 -3.51 29.45
C PHE A 149 21.93 -2.98 28.06
N MET A 150 21.49 -1.73 27.96
CA MET A 150 21.09 -1.09 26.70
C MET A 150 22.20 -1.07 25.67
N ARG A 151 23.44 -0.80 26.10
CA ARG A 151 24.62 -0.85 25.23
C ARG A 151 24.80 -2.21 24.56
N ASN A 152 24.51 -3.29 25.28
CA ASN A 152 24.78 -4.66 24.84
C ASN A 152 23.56 -5.34 24.18
N HIS A 153 22.34 -4.84 24.43
CA HIS A 153 21.09 -5.45 23.98
C HIS A 153 20.15 -4.47 23.26
N PRO A 154 20.59 -3.79 22.18
CA PRO A 154 19.74 -2.84 21.46
C PRO A 154 18.67 -3.51 20.59
N ALA A 155 18.71 -4.82 20.38
CA ALA A 155 17.81 -5.55 19.49
C ALA A 155 16.78 -6.37 20.27
N MET A 156 15.53 -6.36 19.80
CA MET A 156 14.48 -7.28 20.27
C MET A 156 14.62 -8.64 19.59
N TYR A 157 14.30 -9.72 20.30
CA TYR A 157 14.35 -11.09 19.76
C TYR A 157 13.17 -11.36 18.83
N ASN A 158 11.96 -10.97 19.27
CA ASN A 158 10.76 -11.13 18.44
C ASN A 158 10.78 -10.13 17.27
N ALA A 159 10.27 -10.57 16.12
CA ALA A 159 10.06 -9.72 14.96
C ALA A 159 8.63 -9.16 14.95
N VAL A 160 8.46 -8.01 14.30
CA VAL A 160 7.15 -7.41 14.05
C VAL A 160 6.63 -7.96 12.73
N TYR A 161 5.51 -8.67 12.78
CA TYR A 161 4.78 -9.15 11.61
C TYR A 161 3.72 -8.12 11.19
N PRO A 162 3.32 -8.10 9.91
CA PRO A 162 2.26 -7.22 9.46
C PRO A 162 0.92 -7.72 10.00
N VAL A 163 -0.09 -6.86 9.93
CA VAL A 163 -1.48 -7.22 10.22
C VAL A 163 -1.87 -8.44 9.38
N HIS A 164 -2.54 -9.41 10.00
CA HIS A 164 -2.86 -10.72 9.40
C HIS A 164 -1.66 -11.59 9.00
N LYS A 165 -0.42 -11.21 9.35
CA LYS A 165 0.84 -11.90 9.04
C LYS A 165 1.06 -12.14 7.53
N ARG A 166 0.50 -11.27 6.68
CA ARG A 166 0.61 -11.32 5.22
C ARG A 166 0.71 -9.89 4.66
N PRO A 167 1.26 -9.68 3.45
CA PRO A 167 1.25 -8.38 2.81
C PRO A 167 -0.16 -8.00 2.37
N LEU A 168 -0.42 -6.70 2.31
CA LEU A 168 -1.66 -6.11 1.78
C LEU A 168 -1.68 -6.12 0.24
N VAL A 169 -0.52 -5.88 -0.38
CA VAL A 169 -0.34 -5.91 -1.85
C VAL A 169 0.92 -6.69 -2.17
N VAL A 170 0.86 -7.55 -3.19
CA VAL A 170 2.05 -8.25 -3.73
C VAL A 170 2.13 -8.09 -5.25
N ARG A 171 3.30 -7.69 -5.75
CA ARG A 171 3.64 -7.67 -7.17
C ARG A 171 4.89 -8.50 -7.41
N THR A 172 4.75 -9.52 -8.24
CA THR A 172 5.83 -10.39 -8.72
C THR A 172 5.65 -10.60 -10.21
N ASN A 173 6.67 -11.14 -10.90
CA ASN A 173 6.65 -11.38 -12.35
C ASN A 173 6.42 -10.11 -13.18
N VAL A 174 6.90 -8.97 -12.69
CA VAL A 174 6.87 -7.67 -13.36
C VAL A 174 8.28 -7.12 -13.52
N ASP A 175 8.50 -6.22 -14.46
CA ASP A 175 9.81 -5.63 -14.76
C ASP A 175 10.09 -4.33 -13.99
N TYR A 176 9.25 -4.00 -13.02
CA TYR A 176 9.32 -2.81 -12.18
C TYR A 176 9.30 -3.17 -10.67
N GLU A 177 9.73 -2.22 -9.85
CA GLU A 177 9.63 -2.28 -8.38
C GLU A 177 8.89 -1.06 -7.84
N PHE A 178 8.19 -1.24 -6.73
CA PHE A 178 7.63 -0.11 -5.99
C PHE A 178 8.72 0.67 -5.26
N THR A 179 8.70 1.99 -5.40
CA THR A 179 9.66 2.90 -4.79
C THR A 179 9.07 3.70 -3.64
N THR A 180 7.82 4.13 -3.76
CA THR A 180 7.18 5.04 -2.80
C THR A 180 5.71 4.71 -2.59
N ILE A 181 5.16 5.12 -1.44
CA ILE A 181 3.74 4.95 -1.10
C ILE A 181 3.14 6.20 -0.47
N THR A 182 1.90 6.50 -0.85
CA THR A 182 1.00 7.37 -0.08
C THR A 182 -0.39 6.77 -0.02
N VAL A 183 -1.11 6.98 1.08
CA VAL A 183 -2.46 6.44 1.27
C VAL A 183 -3.44 7.60 1.44
N ASP A 184 -4.64 7.47 0.87
CA ASP A 184 -5.79 8.34 1.15
C ASP A 184 -6.95 7.55 1.75
N GLN A 185 -7.73 8.22 2.58
CA GLN A 185 -8.95 7.67 3.16
C GLN A 185 -10.16 8.32 2.49
N VAL A 186 -10.90 7.54 1.69
CA VAL A 186 -11.92 8.06 0.78
C VAL A 186 -13.29 7.51 1.16
N THR A 187 -14.22 8.40 1.46
CA THR A 187 -15.63 8.02 1.62
C THR A 187 -16.30 7.89 0.26
N ALA A 188 -16.87 6.71 0.01
CA ALA A 188 -17.69 6.36 -1.15
C ALA A 188 -19.13 6.08 -0.70
N ALA A 189 -20.00 5.75 -1.66
CA ALA A 189 -21.43 5.50 -1.41
C ALA A 189 -21.70 4.31 -0.47
N ASP A 190 -20.82 3.30 -0.49
CA ASP A 190 -20.96 2.03 0.22
C ASP A 190 -20.00 1.87 1.40
N GLY A 191 -19.13 2.86 1.67
CA GLY A 191 -18.21 2.80 2.80
C GLY A 191 -16.98 3.69 2.64
N ASN A 192 -16.01 3.50 3.53
CA ASN A 192 -14.71 4.14 3.45
C ASN A 192 -13.70 3.16 2.84
N TYR A 193 -12.84 3.69 1.98
CA TYR A 193 -11.82 2.95 1.26
C TYR A 193 -10.44 3.54 1.52
N GLU A 194 -9.47 2.66 1.68
CA GLU A 194 -8.06 3.01 1.68
C GLU A 194 -7.56 2.93 0.25
N VAL A 195 -7.15 4.08 -0.31
CA VAL A 195 -6.61 4.15 -1.67
C VAL A 195 -5.10 4.33 -1.59
N LEU A 196 -4.38 3.35 -2.11
CA LEU A 196 -2.93 3.34 -2.16
C LEU A 196 -2.47 3.96 -3.48
N PHE A 197 -1.56 4.91 -3.41
CA PHE A 197 -0.81 5.40 -4.57
C PHE A 197 0.62 4.89 -4.44
N LEU A 198 1.03 4.05 -5.39
CA LEU A 198 2.31 3.34 -5.40
C LEU A 198 3.15 3.88 -6.57
N GLY A 199 4.32 4.45 -6.27
CA GLY A 199 5.27 4.88 -7.29
C GLY A 199 6.19 3.74 -7.72
N THR A 200 6.65 3.76 -8.97
CA THR A 200 7.54 2.72 -9.52
C THR A 200 8.91 3.24 -9.92
N ASP A 201 9.87 2.32 -10.06
CA ASP A 201 11.20 2.55 -10.64
C ASP A 201 11.15 2.86 -12.16
N LYS A 202 9.99 2.70 -12.81
CA LYS A 202 9.75 3.05 -14.22
C LYS A 202 9.13 4.42 -14.42
N GLY A 203 8.76 5.13 -13.34
CA GLY A 203 8.16 6.47 -13.45
C GLY A 203 6.64 6.47 -13.57
N THR A 204 5.98 5.39 -13.15
CA THR A 204 4.52 5.28 -13.11
C THR A 204 3.99 5.37 -11.68
N VAL A 205 2.77 5.89 -11.53
CA VAL A 205 2.00 5.79 -10.28
C VAL A 205 0.81 4.87 -10.50
N GLN A 206 0.72 3.83 -9.69
CA GLN A 206 -0.42 2.92 -9.63
C GLN A 206 -1.37 3.35 -8.52
N LYS A 207 -2.66 3.47 -8.85
CA LYS A 207 -3.75 3.68 -7.90
C LYS A 207 -4.40 2.35 -7.59
N VAL A 208 -4.32 1.91 -6.35
CA VAL A 208 -4.71 0.56 -5.91
C VAL A 208 -5.69 0.65 -4.75
N ILE A 209 -6.72 -0.19 -4.78
CA ILE A 209 -7.56 -0.47 -3.60
C ILE A 209 -7.48 -1.95 -3.27
N VAL A 210 -7.69 -2.29 -2.01
CA VAL A 210 -7.75 -3.67 -1.56
C VAL A 210 -9.11 -3.92 -0.92
N LEU A 211 -9.82 -4.91 -1.46
CA LEU A 211 -11.16 -5.27 -1.00
C LEU A 211 -11.13 -6.59 -0.24
N PRO A 212 -11.88 -6.73 0.86
CA PRO A 212 -12.04 -8.01 1.51
C PRO A 212 -12.84 -8.95 0.61
N ARG A 213 -12.37 -10.20 0.48
CA ARG A 213 -13.14 -11.33 -0.05
C ARG A 213 -13.64 -12.21 1.10
N ASP A 214 -14.60 -13.08 0.77
CA ASP A 214 -14.98 -14.18 1.64
C ASP A 214 -13.71 -15.04 1.90
N ASP A 215 -13.57 -15.59 3.12
CA ASP A 215 -12.42 -16.42 3.57
C ASP A 215 -11.11 -15.71 3.93
N LEU A 216 -11.16 -14.48 4.48
CA LEU A 216 -9.98 -13.70 4.91
C LEU A 216 -8.97 -13.38 3.78
N GLN A 217 -9.35 -13.64 2.53
CA GLN A 217 -8.57 -13.24 1.37
C GLN A 217 -8.85 -11.78 1.01
N THR A 218 -7.92 -11.18 0.31
CA THR A 218 -8.03 -9.82 -0.20
C THR A 218 -7.97 -9.82 -1.72
N GLU A 219 -8.81 -9.00 -2.35
CA GLU A 219 -8.75 -8.71 -3.78
C GLU A 219 -8.04 -7.37 -3.97
N GLU A 220 -6.90 -7.41 -4.63
CA GLU A 220 -6.16 -6.21 -5.02
C GLU A 220 -6.65 -5.72 -6.38
N LEU A 221 -6.99 -4.44 -6.48
CA LEU A 221 -7.48 -3.83 -7.71
C LEU A 221 -6.64 -2.62 -8.06
N VAL A 222 -5.93 -2.72 -9.19
CA VAL A 222 -5.31 -1.56 -9.82
C VAL A 222 -6.40 -0.83 -10.60
N LEU A 223 -6.79 0.35 -10.11
CA LEU A 223 -7.81 1.18 -10.72
C LEU A 223 -7.25 1.94 -11.92
N GLU A 224 -5.99 2.37 -11.81
CA GLU A 224 -5.36 3.26 -12.78
C GLU A 224 -3.84 3.16 -12.64
N GLU A 225 -3.13 3.29 -13.77
CA GLU A 225 -1.68 3.49 -13.82
C GLU A 225 -1.37 4.70 -14.69
N VAL A 226 -0.49 5.58 -14.21
CA VAL A 226 -0.18 6.86 -14.87
C VAL A 226 1.32 7.01 -15.04
N GLU A 227 1.78 7.16 -16.28
CA GLU A 227 3.11 7.68 -16.58
C GLU A 227 3.19 9.15 -16.18
N VAL A 228 4.10 9.47 -15.26
CA VAL A 228 4.12 10.78 -14.61
C VAL A 228 4.99 11.78 -15.36
N PHE A 229 6.07 11.30 -15.98
CA PHE A 229 7.04 12.10 -16.72
C PHE A 229 7.16 11.58 -18.15
N LYS A 230 7.45 12.48 -19.10
CA LYS A 230 7.66 12.11 -20.51
C LYS A 230 8.82 11.13 -20.70
N VAL A 231 9.84 11.24 -19.85
CA VAL A 231 10.98 10.32 -19.83
C VAL A 231 10.77 9.38 -18.65
N PRO A 232 10.64 8.05 -18.89
CA PRO A 232 10.53 7.06 -17.82
C PRO A 232 11.68 7.20 -16.82
N THR A 233 11.37 7.64 -15.61
CA THR A 233 12.36 7.97 -14.57
C THR A 233 11.82 7.54 -13.22
N PRO A 234 12.62 6.84 -12.38
CA PRO A 234 12.17 6.37 -11.07
C PRO A 234 11.53 7.47 -10.22
N ILE A 235 10.38 7.16 -9.63
CA ILE A 235 9.75 8.05 -8.66
C ILE A 235 10.55 7.99 -7.35
N THR A 236 10.97 9.16 -6.87
CA THR A 236 11.83 9.28 -5.68
C THR A 236 11.04 9.69 -4.44
N THR A 237 9.99 10.50 -4.59
CA THR A 237 9.15 10.91 -3.45
C THR A 237 7.73 11.25 -3.93
N MET A 238 6.76 10.88 -3.09
CA MET A 238 5.35 11.21 -3.25
C MET A 238 4.79 11.88 -1.99
N LYS A 239 3.95 12.90 -2.16
CA LYS A 239 3.21 13.56 -1.07
C LYS A 239 1.77 13.82 -1.49
N ILE A 240 0.83 13.43 -0.64
CA ILE A 240 -0.60 13.60 -0.89
C ILE A 240 -1.17 14.81 -0.15
N SER A 241 -2.07 15.53 -0.79
CA SER A 241 -2.93 16.53 -0.16
C SER A 241 -4.39 16.20 -0.44
N SER A 242 -5.03 15.43 0.43
CA SER A 242 -6.46 15.10 0.32
C SER A 242 -7.32 16.37 0.35
N LYS A 243 -6.92 17.42 1.07
CA LYS A 243 -7.66 18.70 1.05
C LYS A 243 -7.63 19.38 -0.32
N ARG A 244 -6.47 19.38 -1.00
CA ARG A 244 -6.32 19.96 -2.35
C ARG A 244 -6.71 19.00 -3.46
N GLN A 245 -6.90 17.73 -3.13
CA GLN A 245 -7.19 16.65 -4.07
C GLN A 245 -6.07 16.49 -5.11
N GLN A 246 -4.83 16.60 -4.63
CA GLN A 246 -3.62 16.51 -5.43
C GLN A 246 -2.62 15.54 -4.80
N LEU A 247 -1.90 14.84 -5.67
CA LEU A 247 -0.73 14.06 -5.38
C LEU A 247 0.48 14.75 -6.02
N TYR A 248 1.48 15.08 -5.22
CA TYR A 248 2.75 15.65 -5.67
C TYR A 248 3.75 14.52 -5.86
N VAL A 249 4.31 14.40 -7.07
CA VAL A 249 5.21 13.31 -7.46
C VAL A 249 6.52 13.92 -7.95
N SER A 250 7.63 13.43 -7.43
CA SER A 250 8.97 13.91 -7.78
C SER A 250 9.86 12.76 -8.25
N SER A 251 10.79 13.12 -9.13
CA SER A 251 11.88 12.28 -9.61
C SER A 251 13.12 13.16 -9.79
N VAL A 252 14.21 12.59 -10.29
CA VAL A 252 15.42 13.37 -10.62
C VAL A 252 15.21 14.37 -11.76
N VAL A 253 14.15 14.23 -12.57
CA VAL A 253 13.85 15.16 -13.67
C VAL A 253 12.95 16.33 -13.25
N GLY A 254 12.27 16.25 -12.10
CA GLY A 254 11.45 17.35 -11.61
C GLY A 254 10.29 16.94 -10.70
N LEU A 255 9.38 17.89 -10.47
CA LEU A 255 8.17 17.77 -9.66
C LEU A 255 6.94 17.99 -10.55
N THR A 256 5.92 17.16 -10.38
CA THR A 256 4.61 17.35 -11.00
C THR A 256 3.48 17.10 -10.00
N GLN A 257 2.26 17.46 -10.39
CA GLN A 257 1.04 17.24 -9.62
C GLN A 257 0.05 16.40 -10.44
N LEU A 258 -0.57 15.44 -9.77
CA LEU A 258 -1.61 14.56 -10.32
C LEU A 258 -2.88 14.73 -9.50
N ALA A 259 -4.02 14.89 -10.17
CA ALA A 259 -5.31 14.84 -9.48
C ALA A 259 -5.53 13.43 -8.90
N LEU A 260 -6.09 13.33 -7.69
CA LEU A 260 -6.40 12.03 -7.06
C LEU A 260 -7.50 11.25 -7.81
N HIS A 261 -8.24 11.94 -8.68
CA HIS A 261 -9.34 11.40 -9.46
C HIS A 261 -9.30 12.00 -10.85
N ARG A 262 -9.59 11.18 -11.86
CA ARG A 262 -9.70 11.57 -13.26
C ARG A 262 -11.00 11.03 -13.85
N CYS A 263 -12.11 11.24 -13.13
CA CYS A 263 -13.38 10.58 -13.39
C CYS A 263 -13.90 10.78 -14.82
N ASP A 264 -13.60 11.91 -15.45
CA ASP A 264 -14.03 12.22 -16.81
C ASP A 264 -13.47 11.22 -17.85
N VAL A 265 -12.35 10.55 -17.55
CA VAL A 265 -11.74 9.52 -18.43
C VAL A 265 -12.67 8.31 -18.58
N TYR A 266 -13.53 8.04 -17.60
CA TYR A 266 -14.50 6.94 -17.66
C TYR A 266 -15.74 7.27 -18.50
N GLY A 267 -15.87 8.51 -19.00
CA GLY A 267 -16.87 8.91 -19.98
C GLY A 267 -18.31 9.06 -19.47
N GLU A 268 -19.26 9.06 -20.41
CA GLU A 268 -20.67 9.37 -20.13
C GLU A 268 -21.51 8.16 -19.72
N ALA A 269 -21.07 6.96 -20.10
CA ALA A 269 -21.83 5.74 -19.85
C ALA A 269 -21.83 5.38 -18.35
N CYS A 270 -23.02 5.13 -17.79
CA CYS A 270 -23.15 4.67 -16.41
C CYS A 270 -22.38 3.37 -16.17
N ALA A 271 -22.41 2.46 -17.16
CA ALA A 271 -21.71 1.18 -17.08
C ALA A 271 -20.19 1.37 -16.95
N ASP A 272 -19.58 2.20 -17.78
CA ASP A 272 -18.13 2.47 -17.74
C ASP A 272 -17.70 3.06 -16.40
N CYS A 273 -18.45 4.05 -15.89
CA CYS A 273 -18.20 4.65 -14.58
C CYS A 273 -18.34 3.66 -13.41
N CYS A 274 -19.31 2.74 -13.49
CA CYS A 274 -19.52 1.71 -12.49
C CYS A 274 -18.41 0.65 -12.52
N LEU A 275 -17.96 0.25 -13.71
CA LEU A 275 -16.90 -0.74 -13.92
C LEU A 275 -15.52 -0.20 -13.49
N ALA A 276 -15.33 1.12 -13.49
CA ALA A 276 -14.10 1.75 -13.02
C ALA A 276 -13.82 1.48 -11.54
N ARG A 277 -14.85 1.23 -10.72
CA ARG A 277 -14.76 0.93 -9.27
C ARG A 277 -13.93 1.96 -8.46
N ASP A 278 -13.74 3.17 -8.99
CA ASP A 278 -12.94 4.20 -8.36
C ASP A 278 -13.75 4.90 -7.23
N PRO A 279 -13.30 4.84 -5.95
CA PRO A 279 -14.03 5.44 -4.83
C PRO A 279 -14.23 6.95 -4.96
N TYR A 280 -13.39 7.62 -5.75
CA TYR A 280 -13.53 9.05 -6.00
C TYR A 280 -14.55 9.38 -7.08
N CYS A 281 -15.09 8.40 -7.80
CA CYS A 281 -15.90 8.62 -9.00
C CYS A 281 -17.28 7.98 -8.89
N ALA A 282 -18.29 8.71 -9.36
CA ALA A 282 -19.66 8.25 -9.43
C ALA A 282 -20.36 8.84 -10.66
N TRP A 283 -21.24 8.05 -11.27
CA TRP A 283 -22.05 8.53 -12.39
C TRP A 283 -23.13 9.45 -11.84
N ASP A 284 -23.32 10.63 -12.44
CA ASP A 284 -24.11 11.70 -11.83
C ASP A 284 -25.52 11.91 -12.43
N GLY A 285 -25.90 11.12 -13.43
CA GLY A 285 -27.08 11.39 -14.27
C GLY A 285 -26.72 11.60 -15.74
N LYS A 286 -25.50 12.03 -16.02
CA LYS A 286 -25.02 12.36 -17.35
C LYS A 286 -23.64 11.80 -17.65
N SER A 287 -22.69 11.95 -16.73
CA SER A 287 -21.32 11.47 -16.92
C SER A 287 -20.70 10.97 -15.63
N CYS A 288 -19.57 10.27 -15.78
CA CYS A 288 -18.74 9.93 -14.64
C CYS A 288 -18.08 11.21 -14.10
N SER A 289 -18.26 11.47 -12.82
CA SER A 289 -17.77 12.68 -12.19
C SER A 289 -17.33 12.39 -10.76
N ARG A 290 -16.69 13.36 -10.12
CA ARG A 290 -16.24 13.23 -8.73
C ARG A 290 -17.42 12.90 -7.79
N TYR A 291 -17.24 11.85 -6.99
CA TYR A 291 -18.14 11.50 -5.92
C TYR A 291 -18.23 12.63 -4.87
N SER A 292 -19.45 12.83 -4.39
CA SER A 292 -19.76 13.77 -3.32
C SER A 292 -20.97 13.24 -2.56
N ALA A 293 -20.93 13.31 -1.23
CA ALA A 293 -22.00 12.82 -0.35
C ALA A 293 -23.31 13.65 -0.40
N SER A 294 -23.44 14.61 -1.32
CA SER A 294 -24.65 15.45 -1.40
C SER A 294 -25.92 14.64 -1.69
N GLN A 295 -26.92 14.79 -0.82
CA GLN A 295 -28.23 14.13 -0.89
C GLN A 295 -29.10 14.57 -2.10
N LYS A 296 -28.68 15.58 -2.87
CA LYS A 296 -29.54 16.23 -3.87
C LYS A 296 -29.60 15.52 -5.24
N ARG A 297 -28.90 14.40 -5.47
CA ARG A 297 -28.90 13.71 -6.77
C ARG A 297 -29.31 12.25 -6.67
N ARG A 298 -30.62 11.97 -6.78
CA ARG A 298 -31.22 10.62 -6.81
C ARG A 298 -30.68 9.73 -7.96
N SER A 299 -30.06 10.33 -8.97
CA SER A 299 -29.44 9.66 -10.12
C SER A 299 -28.03 9.15 -9.88
N ARG A 300 -27.37 9.46 -8.75
CA ARG A 300 -25.97 9.07 -8.53
C ARG A 300 -25.80 7.55 -8.42
N ARG A 301 -24.82 6.98 -9.13
CA ARG A 301 -24.50 5.54 -9.10
C ARG A 301 -23.01 5.33 -8.89
N GLN A 302 -22.69 4.48 -7.92
CA GLN A 302 -21.34 4.06 -7.59
C GLN A 302 -21.43 2.67 -6.95
N ASP A 303 -20.54 1.77 -7.34
CA ASP A 303 -20.41 0.44 -6.76
C ASP A 303 -18.94 0.04 -6.81
N VAL A 304 -18.19 0.48 -5.79
CA VAL A 304 -16.76 0.20 -5.67
C VAL A 304 -16.55 -1.29 -5.39
N LYS A 305 -17.33 -1.84 -4.45
CA LYS A 305 -17.14 -3.21 -3.98
C LYS A 305 -17.38 -4.26 -5.06
N TYR A 306 -18.43 -4.16 -5.86
CA TYR A 306 -18.79 -5.21 -6.82
C TYR A 306 -18.68 -4.76 -8.29
N GLY A 307 -18.68 -3.45 -8.57
CA GLY A 307 -18.62 -2.93 -9.93
C GLY A 307 -19.75 -3.45 -10.83
N ASN A 308 -21.00 -3.55 -10.34
CA ASN A 308 -22.09 -4.20 -11.06
C ASN A 308 -23.00 -3.21 -11.82
N PRO A 309 -22.76 -2.95 -13.12
CA PRO A 309 -23.56 -2.01 -13.89
C PRO A 309 -25.00 -2.49 -14.13
N ILE A 310 -25.25 -3.81 -14.13
CA ILE A 310 -26.60 -4.38 -14.36
C ILE A 310 -27.55 -4.02 -13.22
N ARG A 311 -27.04 -3.89 -11.99
CA ARG A 311 -27.84 -3.47 -10.83
C ARG A 311 -27.88 -1.95 -10.71
N GLN A 312 -26.74 -1.28 -10.86
CA GLN A 312 -26.64 0.16 -10.62
C GLN A 312 -27.26 1.01 -11.73
N CYS A 313 -27.13 0.60 -12.99
CA CYS A 313 -27.48 1.42 -14.14
C CYS A 313 -28.81 1.05 -14.80
N ARG A 314 -29.68 0.29 -14.11
CA ARG A 314 -31.03 -0.04 -14.63
C ARG A 314 -31.80 1.24 -14.94
N GLY A 315 -32.33 1.33 -16.17
CA GLY A 315 -33.07 2.50 -16.66
C GLY A 315 -32.19 3.63 -17.22
N PHE A 316 -30.87 3.59 -16.99
CA PHE A 316 -29.90 4.53 -17.60
C PHE A 316 -29.09 3.88 -18.72
N ASN A 317 -29.03 2.55 -18.75
CA ASN A 317 -28.48 1.77 -19.87
C ASN A 317 -29.35 1.83 -21.14
N SER A 318 -30.56 2.39 -21.07
CA SER A 318 -31.55 2.34 -22.16
C SER A 318 -31.24 3.23 -23.38
N ASN A 319 -30.18 4.04 -23.33
CA ASN A 319 -29.69 4.78 -24.49
C ASN A 319 -28.40 4.20 -25.08
N ALA A 320 -27.75 3.23 -24.42
CA ALA A 320 -26.52 2.61 -24.94
C ALA A 320 -26.82 1.65 -26.11
N ASN A 321 -27.96 0.96 -26.10
CA ASN A 321 -28.42 0.15 -27.24
C ASN A 321 -28.83 0.99 -28.48
N LYS A 322 -28.89 2.32 -28.36
CA LYS A 322 -29.06 3.23 -29.51
C LYS A 322 -27.73 3.80 -30.04
N ASN A 323 -26.63 3.55 -29.32
CA ASN A 323 -25.33 4.18 -29.54
C ASN A 323 -24.19 3.15 -29.70
N THR A 324 -24.47 1.89 -30.06
CA THR A 324 -23.46 1.11 -30.78
C THR A 324 -23.15 1.90 -32.05
N LEU A 325 -21.96 2.48 -32.12
CA LEU A 325 -21.52 3.23 -33.29
C LEU A 325 -21.50 2.27 -34.47
N GLU A 326 -22.54 2.32 -35.29
CA GLU A 326 -22.59 1.61 -36.56
C GLU A 326 -21.70 2.37 -37.55
N MET A 327 -20.57 1.76 -37.90
CA MET A 327 -19.67 2.28 -38.92
C MET A 327 -19.84 1.45 -40.19
N VAL A 328 -20.32 2.08 -41.26
CA VAL A 328 -20.38 1.46 -42.58
C VAL A 328 -18.98 1.49 -43.19
N GLN A 329 -18.48 0.31 -43.56
CA GLN A 329 -17.20 0.16 -44.24
C GLN A 329 -17.45 -0.35 -45.66
N TYR A 330 -16.81 0.28 -46.63
CA TYR A 330 -16.88 -0.14 -48.03
C TYR A 330 -15.63 -0.95 -48.37
N GLY A 331 -15.81 -2.15 -48.91
CA GLY A 331 -14.74 -3.02 -49.38
C GLY A 331 -14.91 -3.33 -50.86
N VAL A 332 -13.80 -3.50 -51.59
CA VAL A 332 -13.81 -4.00 -52.96
C VAL A 332 -13.78 -5.52 -52.94
N GLU A 333 -14.55 -6.17 -53.80
CA GLU A 333 -14.55 -7.63 -53.92
C GLU A 333 -13.13 -8.16 -54.16
N GLY A 334 -12.70 -9.13 -53.36
CA GLY A 334 -11.33 -9.69 -53.39
C GLY A 334 -10.28 -8.91 -52.58
N SER A 335 -10.63 -7.77 -51.96
CA SER A 335 -9.75 -7.02 -51.06
C SER A 335 -9.98 -7.36 -49.58
N SER A 336 -9.03 -6.99 -48.72
CA SER A 336 -9.15 -7.13 -47.27
C SER A 336 -9.42 -5.77 -46.61
N THR A 337 -10.31 -5.74 -45.63
CA THR A 337 -10.61 -4.54 -44.83
C THR A 337 -10.22 -4.76 -43.37
N PHE A 338 -9.60 -3.75 -42.75
CA PHE A 338 -9.29 -3.74 -41.31
C PHE A 338 -10.42 -3.08 -40.53
N LEU A 339 -10.98 -3.79 -39.54
CA LEU A 339 -11.97 -3.25 -38.62
C LEU A 339 -11.31 -3.02 -37.26
N GLU A 340 -11.21 -1.76 -36.86
CA GLU A 340 -10.56 -1.38 -35.61
C GLU A 340 -11.53 -1.51 -34.42
N CYS A 341 -11.08 -2.18 -33.36
CA CYS A 341 -11.75 -2.21 -32.06
C CYS A 341 -10.69 -2.13 -30.95
N GLN A 342 -10.60 -0.96 -30.31
CA GLN A 342 -9.68 -0.74 -29.20
C GLN A 342 -10.42 -0.88 -27.86
N ALA A 343 -9.96 -1.79 -27.01
CA ALA A 343 -10.51 -1.92 -25.66
C ALA A 343 -10.15 -0.67 -24.86
N ARG A 344 -11.14 -0.07 -24.19
CA ARG A 344 -10.90 1.01 -23.21
C ARG A 344 -10.27 0.51 -21.92
N SER A 345 -10.53 -0.73 -21.55
CA SER A 345 -10.01 -1.37 -20.34
C SER A 345 -8.96 -2.40 -20.69
N PRO A 346 -7.78 -2.39 -20.03
CA PRO A 346 -6.77 -3.43 -20.22
C PRO A 346 -7.22 -4.80 -19.68
N HIS A 347 -8.32 -4.84 -18.90
CA HIS A 347 -8.87 -6.08 -18.33
C HIS A 347 -10.00 -6.66 -19.19
N ALA A 348 -10.35 -6.03 -20.32
CA ALA A 348 -11.42 -6.50 -21.20
C ALA A 348 -10.91 -7.52 -22.23
N VAL A 349 -11.73 -8.53 -22.52
CA VAL A 349 -11.51 -9.46 -23.63
C VAL A 349 -12.47 -9.10 -24.76
N ILE A 350 -11.93 -8.76 -25.93
CA ILE A 350 -12.72 -8.44 -27.13
C ILE A 350 -13.03 -9.72 -27.91
N LYS A 351 -14.26 -9.84 -28.40
CA LYS A 351 -14.69 -10.89 -29.32
C LYS A 351 -15.39 -10.29 -30.53
N TRP A 352 -15.06 -10.79 -31.72
CA TRP A 352 -15.71 -10.41 -32.96
C TRP A 352 -16.86 -11.37 -33.28
N HIS A 353 -18.01 -10.80 -33.63
CA HIS A 353 -19.18 -11.54 -34.07
C HIS A 353 -19.53 -11.10 -35.51
N LEU A 354 -19.72 -12.06 -36.41
CA LEU A 354 -20.12 -11.81 -37.80
C LEU A 354 -21.55 -12.32 -38.01
N GLN A 355 -22.48 -11.41 -38.27
CA GLN A 355 -23.84 -11.74 -38.65
C GLN A 355 -23.97 -11.60 -40.17
N ARG A 356 -24.34 -12.69 -40.85
CA ARG A 356 -24.43 -12.74 -42.32
C ARG A 356 -25.85 -12.53 -42.85
N ASP A 357 -26.88 -12.70 -42.00
CA ASP A 357 -28.27 -12.70 -42.44
C ASP A 357 -29.21 -12.00 -41.42
N ASN A 358 -30.26 -11.35 -41.93
CA ASN A 358 -31.21 -10.55 -41.14
C ASN A 358 -32.20 -11.39 -40.29
N SER A 359 -32.14 -12.72 -40.38
CA SER A 359 -33.06 -13.66 -39.71
C SER A 359 -32.70 -13.94 -38.24
N ASP A 360 -31.48 -13.65 -37.80
CA ASP A 360 -30.99 -13.96 -36.45
C ASP A 360 -31.28 -12.89 -35.38
N ARG A 361 -32.03 -11.84 -35.72
CA ARG A 361 -32.48 -10.79 -34.78
C ARG A 361 -33.34 -11.27 -33.59
N ARG A 362 -33.66 -12.57 -33.50
CA ARG A 362 -34.55 -13.15 -32.49
C ARG A 362 -33.85 -13.88 -31.33
N LYS A 363 -32.51 -13.86 -31.22
CA LYS A 363 -31.77 -14.60 -30.19
C LYS A 363 -30.78 -13.78 -29.34
N GLU A 364 -30.95 -12.48 -29.24
CA GLU A 364 -30.25 -11.65 -28.23
C GLU A 364 -31.19 -11.11 -27.16
#